data_AF-A0A1F4BS84-F1
#
_entry.id   AF-A0A1F4BS84-F1
#
_cell.length_a   1.000
_cell.length_b   1.000
_cell.length_c   1.000
_cell.angle_alpha   90.00
_cell.angle_beta   90.00
_cell.angle_gamma   90.00
#
_symmetry.space_group_name_H-M   'P 1'
#
loop_
_entity.id
_entity.type
_entity.pdbx_description
1 polymer ?
#
loop_
_entity_poly.entity_id
_entity_poly.type
_entity_poly.pdbx_seq_one_letter_code
_entity_poly.pdbx_strand_id
1 'polypeptide(L)'
;MGRAEGGTASSLDRLLKAWGVGFDATKVVTDMKFLSGAGPRTLPTLLSLSGSALNAEDVTTSRLGFLLMPFSGAFSGTPPEGIRQTVLIKSSNFSALSDASAAMTQGDAAVKDFAPSGKEYPLAIRLTGRFKTAFPEGRPAGPEKASDKGDRKGDKQGDKKGAEKAAPAAAAAASPAHLHLSASKDENAVVLVGDTDFLNDAAAVSIQEVFGQRIVVPQNGNLAFAQALVEQVAGDPNLIRLRTRATASRPFTVIREMEARAQQRYLGKIKELEGSLAQAQEKLGALQKQKTPGQAAILSAAQQAELESFRGKAATIRRELKEVRRELRADSEALEFWTKVANIAAMPILIVLAGLVLGFTRRRKVVTP
;
A
#
# COMPACT_ATOMS: atom_id res chain seq x y z
N MET A 1 5.05 20.15 -19.90
CA MET A 1 4.31 19.07 -19.21
C MET A 1 5.02 17.76 -19.49
N GLY A 2 5.85 17.29 -18.57
CA GLY A 2 6.50 15.98 -18.69
C GLY A 2 5.45 14.90 -18.48
N ARG A 3 5.16 14.14 -19.53
CA ARG A 3 4.33 12.94 -19.45
C ARG A 3 5.12 11.96 -18.59
N ALA A 4 4.58 11.55 -17.44
CA ALA A 4 5.19 10.47 -16.66
C ALA A 4 5.27 9.25 -17.57
N GLU A 5 6.48 8.86 -17.96
CA GLU A 5 6.71 7.61 -18.67
C GLU A 5 6.26 6.48 -17.76
N GLY A 6 5.34 5.65 -18.25
CA GLY A 6 4.91 4.45 -17.53
C GLY A 6 6.14 3.56 -17.31
N GLY A 7 6.38 3.16 -16.06
CA GLY A 7 7.52 2.34 -15.70
C GLY A 7 7.59 1.04 -16.49
N THR A 8 8.80 0.62 -16.85
CA THR A 8 9.06 -0.72 -17.39
C THR A 8 8.77 -1.77 -16.32
N ALA A 9 7.78 -2.64 -16.57
CA ALA A 9 7.50 -3.78 -15.70
C ALA A 9 8.58 -4.86 -15.85
N SER A 10 9.21 -5.24 -14.75
CA SER A 10 10.09 -6.42 -14.67
C SER A 10 9.32 -7.55 -13.98
N SER A 11 8.88 -8.55 -14.74
CA SER A 11 8.00 -9.60 -14.17
C SER A 11 8.75 -10.69 -13.41
N LEU A 12 10.09 -10.81 -13.57
CA LEU A 12 10.92 -11.89 -13.01
C LEU A 12 10.32 -13.30 -13.15
N ASP A 13 9.41 -13.51 -14.11
CA ASP A 13 8.50 -14.67 -14.14
C ASP A 13 9.25 -16.00 -14.12
N ARG A 14 10.32 -16.08 -14.92
CA ARG A 14 11.14 -17.28 -15.01
C ARG A 14 11.76 -17.65 -13.66
N LEU A 15 12.21 -16.65 -12.91
CA LEU A 15 12.83 -16.84 -11.60
C LEU A 15 11.78 -17.26 -10.56
N LEU A 16 10.67 -16.54 -10.49
CA LEU A 16 9.60 -16.81 -9.53
C LEU A 16 8.96 -18.18 -9.76
N LYS A 17 8.69 -18.54 -11.03
CA LYS A 17 8.15 -19.86 -11.39
C LYS A 17 9.07 -21.00 -10.97
N ALA A 18 10.39 -20.84 -11.12
CA ALA A 18 11.35 -21.85 -10.67
C ALA A 18 11.33 -22.06 -9.15
N TRP A 19 10.87 -21.07 -8.39
CA TRP A 19 10.74 -21.11 -6.93
C TRP A 19 9.31 -21.35 -6.44
N GLY A 20 8.36 -21.67 -7.33
CA GLY A 20 6.97 -21.93 -6.96
C GLY A 20 6.19 -20.69 -6.51
N VAL A 21 6.72 -19.49 -6.79
CA VAL A 21 6.09 -18.21 -6.45
C VAL A 21 5.46 -17.60 -7.70
N GLY A 22 4.24 -17.08 -7.56
CA GLY A 22 3.54 -16.31 -8.58
C GLY A 22 3.48 -14.83 -8.22
N PHE A 23 3.54 -13.97 -9.23
CA PHE A 23 3.34 -12.53 -9.10
C PHE A 23 2.66 -12.02 -10.36
N ASP A 24 1.50 -11.36 -10.22
CA ASP A 24 0.76 -10.81 -11.36
C ASP A 24 1.04 -9.31 -11.45
N ALA A 25 1.92 -8.92 -12.37
CA ALA A 25 2.31 -7.51 -12.56
C ALA A 25 1.17 -6.62 -13.10
N THR A 26 0.04 -7.18 -13.51
CA THR A 26 -1.14 -6.41 -13.96
C THR A 26 -2.07 -6.06 -12.82
N LYS A 27 -1.86 -6.64 -11.64
CA LYS A 27 -2.73 -6.49 -10.46
C LYS A 27 -2.00 -5.80 -9.32
N VAL A 28 -2.74 -4.92 -8.65
CA VAL A 28 -2.30 -4.27 -7.42
C VAL A 28 -3.28 -4.61 -6.30
N VAL A 29 -2.80 -4.57 -5.07
CA VAL A 29 -3.62 -4.79 -3.88
C VAL A 29 -4.33 -3.51 -3.51
N THR A 30 -5.65 -3.61 -3.42
CA THR A 30 -6.55 -2.60 -2.86
C THR A 30 -7.00 -3.10 -1.49
N ASP A 31 -6.85 -2.30 -0.44
CA ASP A 31 -7.19 -2.69 0.93
C ASP A 31 -7.89 -1.57 1.68
N MET A 32 -9.11 -1.81 2.16
CA MET A 32 -9.87 -0.79 2.86
C MET A 32 -9.44 -0.59 4.32
N LYS A 33 -8.89 -1.63 4.97
CA LYS A 33 -8.40 -1.54 6.37
C LYS A 33 -7.14 -0.69 6.45
N PHE A 34 -6.29 -0.77 5.43
CA PHE A 34 -5.01 -0.06 5.36
C PHE A 34 -4.99 1.06 4.33
N LEU A 35 -6.15 1.53 3.85
CA LEU A 35 -6.21 2.63 2.90
C LEU A 35 -5.57 3.91 3.46
N SER A 36 -5.06 4.76 2.57
CA SER A 36 -4.55 6.07 2.92
C SER A 36 -5.45 7.19 2.38
N GLY A 37 -5.36 8.36 3.01
CA GLY A 37 -6.14 9.54 2.64
C GLY A 37 -7.57 9.51 3.18
N ALA A 38 -8.28 10.61 2.96
CA ALA A 38 -9.66 10.77 3.43
C ALA A 38 -10.49 11.55 2.41
N GLY A 39 -11.78 11.21 2.32
CA GLY A 39 -12.74 11.88 1.45
C GLY A 39 -12.27 11.86 -0.01
N PRO A 40 -12.21 13.01 -0.71
CA PRO A 40 -11.79 13.05 -2.11
C PRO A 40 -10.36 12.55 -2.39
N ARG A 41 -9.50 12.44 -1.37
CA ARG A 41 -8.11 11.94 -1.50
C ARG A 41 -7.94 10.49 -1.03
N THR A 42 -9.02 9.80 -0.69
CA THR A 42 -8.96 8.39 -0.32
C THR A 42 -8.40 7.58 -1.49
N LEU A 43 -7.34 6.80 -1.23
CA LEU A 43 -6.67 5.97 -2.22
C LEU A 43 -6.39 4.60 -1.60
N PRO A 44 -7.20 3.57 -1.90
CA PRO A 44 -7.08 2.28 -1.22
C PRO A 44 -5.99 1.37 -1.79
N THR A 45 -5.28 1.83 -2.81
CA THR A 45 -4.03 1.24 -3.34
C THR A 45 -2.77 1.86 -2.74
N LEU A 46 -2.90 2.93 -1.95
CA LEU A 46 -1.82 3.49 -1.15
C LEU A 46 -1.95 2.97 0.28
N LEU A 47 -1.15 1.96 0.61
CA LEU A 47 -1.37 1.16 1.82
C LEU A 47 -0.54 1.69 2.99
N SER A 48 -1.20 2.12 4.07
CA SER A 48 -0.58 2.44 5.36
C SER A 48 -0.56 1.19 6.25
N LEU A 49 0.40 0.32 6.01
CA LEU A 49 0.52 -1.02 6.59
C LEU A 49 1.12 -0.93 7.99
N SER A 50 0.40 -1.39 9.00
CA SER A 50 0.86 -1.38 10.39
C SER A 50 0.20 -2.48 11.21
N GLY A 51 0.79 -2.78 12.36
CA GLY A 51 0.26 -3.77 13.29
C GLY A 51 0.07 -5.12 12.61
N SER A 52 -1.18 -5.57 12.44
CA SER A 52 -1.50 -6.89 11.88
C SER A 52 -1.04 -7.12 10.43
N ALA A 53 -0.68 -6.06 9.70
CA ALA A 53 -0.05 -6.19 8.37
C ALA A 53 1.40 -6.67 8.44
N LEU A 54 2.08 -6.43 9.56
CA LEU A 54 3.50 -6.67 9.75
C LEU A 54 3.70 -7.94 10.59
N ASN A 55 4.68 -8.75 10.23
CA ASN A 55 5.00 -9.93 11.01
C ASN A 55 5.65 -9.51 12.35
N ALA A 56 4.92 -9.72 13.45
CA ALA A 56 5.37 -9.36 14.80
C ALA A 56 6.48 -10.29 15.33
N GLU A 57 6.68 -11.46 14.74
CA GLU A 57 7.69 -12.43 15.13
C GLU A 57 9.02 -12.23 14.37
N ASP A 58 9.00 -11.43 13.30
CA ASP A 58 10.16 -11.19 12.47
C ASP A 58 10.92 -9.93 12.89
N VAL A 59 12.25 -10.02 12.98
CA VAL A 59 13.09 -8.90 13.42
C VAL A 59 13.09 -7.70 12.47
N THR A 60 12.82 -7.93 11.18
CA THR A 60 12.80 -6.85 10.19
C THR A 60 11.51 -6.05 10.20
N THR A 61 10.43 -6.62 10.75
CA THR A 61 9.10 -5.99 10.73
C THR A 61 8.50 -5.72 12.12
N SER A 62 8.94 -6.42 13.16
CA SER A 62 8.33 -6.39 14.51
C SER A 62 8.36 -5.05 15.23
N ARG A 63 9.32 -4.17 14.91
CA ARG A 63 9.49 -2.85 15.55
C ARG A 63 9.18 -1.67 14.63
N LEU A 64 8.63 -1.93 13.46
CA LEU A 64 8.22 -0.87 12.54
C LEU A 64 6.89 -0.27 13.04
N GLY A 65 6.75 1.05 12.96
CA GLY A 65 5.50 1.74 13.27
C GLY A 65 4.44 1.46 12.20
N PHE A 66 4.62 2.08 11.03
CA PHE A 66 3.84 1.80 9.84
C PHE A 66 4.74 1.92 8.59
N LEU A 67 4.32 1.26 7.52
CA LEU A 67 4.92 1.35 6.19
C LEU A 67 3.90 2.00 5.25
N LEU A 68 4.39 2.82 4.33
CA LEU A 68 3.57 3.37 3.26
C LEU A 68 3.96 2.68 1.96
N MET A 69 3.06 1.87 1.40
CA MET A 69 3.34 1.05 0.23
C MET A 69 2.38 1.42 -0.91
N PRO A 70 2.84 2.22 -1.88
CA PRO A 70 2.06 2.54 -3.08
C PRO A 70 1.94 1.31 -3.97
N PHE A 71 0.75 1.06 -4.52
CA PHE A 71 0.49 0.18 -5.66
C PHE A 71 1.05 -1.25 -5.55
N SER A 72 1.20 -1.76 -4.33
CA SER A 72 1.85 -3.05 -4.09
C SER A 72 1.18 -4.21 -4.82
N GLY A 73 1.96 -5.01 -5.55
CA GLY A 73 1.52 -6.32 -6.02
C GLY A 73 1.48 -7.37 -4.90
N ALA A 74 0.94 -8.55 -5.21
CA ALA A 74 0.84 -9.66 -4.27
C ALA A 74 1.57 -10.91 -4.77
N PHE A 75 2.23 -11.62 -3.86
CA PHE A 75 2.80 -12.93 -4.11
C PHE A 75 1.78 -14.04 -3.85
N SER A 76 1.86 -15.08 -4.65
CA SER A 76 1.02 -16.28 -4.54
C SER A 76 1.85 -17.55 -4.76
N GLY A 77 1.22 -18.72 -4.65
CA GLY A 77 1.88 -20.00 -4.86
C GLY A 77 2.41 -20.64 -3.58
N THR A 78 3.13 -21.74 -3.75
CA THR A 78 3.71 -22.51 -2.66
C THR A 78 5.10 -22.94 -3.12
N PRO A 79 6.17 -22.58 -2.39
CA PRO A 79 7.50 -22.97 -2.78
C PRO A 79 7.68 -24.49 -2.79
N PRO A 80 8.63 -25.00 -3.59
CA PRO A 80 8.93 -26.43 -3.61
C PRO A 80 9.51 -26.89 -2.27
N GLU A 81 9.51 -28.21 -2.07
CA GLU A 81 10.07 -28.84 -0.88
C GLU A 81 11.51 -28.39 -0.61
N GLY A 82 11.84 -28.11 0.65
CA GLY A 82 13.14 -27.59 1.07
C GLY A 82 13.28 -26.06 1.02
N ILE A 83 12.28 -25.33 0.52
CA ILE A 83 12.20 -23.86 0.61
C ILE A 83 11.08 -23.47 1.58
N ARG A 84 11.43 -22.78 2.66
CA ARG A 84 10.47 -22.21 3.61
C ARG A 84 10.06 -20.80 3.16
N GLN A 85 8.76 -20.52 3.14
CA GLN A 85 8.23 -19.17 2.99
C GLN A 85 7.85 -18.58 4.35
N THR A 86 8.33 -17.37 4.63
CA THR A 86 7.88 -16.52 5.73
C THR A 86 7.23 -15.28 5.14
N VAL A 87 5.98 -15.00 5.50
CA VAL A 87 5.33 -13.74 5.12
C VAL A 87 5.82 -12.65 6.07
N LEU A 88 6.38 -11.57 5.53
CA LEU A 88 6.87 -10.43 6.29
C LEU A 88 5.82 -9.33 6.39
N ILE A 89 5.16 -9.05 5.27
CA ILE A 89 4.13 -8.02 5.13
C ILE A 89 2.95 -8.62 4.37
N LYS A 90 1.74 -8.36 4.85
CA LYS A 90 0.49 -8.82 4.23
C LYS A 90 -0.61 -7.77 4.26
N SER A 91 -1.55 -7.89 3.34
CA SER A 91 -2.82 -7.16 3.38
C SER A 91 -3.77 -7.73 4.44
N SER A 92 -4.88 -7.06 4.66
CA SER A 92 -5.99 -7.51 5.49
C SER A 92 -6.94 -8.44 4.71
N ASN A 93 -7.86 -9.08 5.43
CA ASN A 93 -8.99 -9.81 4.82
C ASN A 93 -10.01 -8.88 4.11
N PHE A 94 -9.85 -7.57 4.26
CA PHE A 94 -10.64 -6.53 3.61
C PHE A 94 -9.94 -5.96 2.37
N SER A 95 -9.26 -6.85 1.66
CA SER A 95 -8.48 -6.52 0.47
C SER A 95 -8.96 -7.30 -0.76
N ALA A 96 -8.63 -6.79 -1.93
CA ALA A 96 -8.86 -7.40 -3.23
C ALA A 96 -7.74 -7.05 -4.20
N LEU A 97 -7.60 -7.84 -5.26
CA LEU A 97 -6.72 -7.52 -6.38
C LEU A 97 -7.50 -6.72 -7.42
N SER A 98 -6.98 -5.56 -7.80
CA SER A 98 -7.54 -4.67 -8.81
C SER A 98 -6.56 -4.49 -9.96
N ASP A 99 -7.07 -4.21 -11.16
CA ASP A 99 -6.22 -3.85 -12.29
C ASP A 99 -5.39 -2.60 -12.02
N ALA A 100 -4.13 -2.62 -12.44
CA ALA A 100 -3.19 -1.50 -12.27
C ALA A 100 -3.71 -0.19 -12.90
N SER A 101 -4.53 -0.28 -13.96
CA SER A 101 -5.17 0.89 -14.58
C SER A 101 -6.20 1.58 -13.69
N ALA A 102 -6.89 0.83 -12.82
CA ALA A 102 -7.83 1.35 -11.85
C ALA A 102 -7.15 1.87 -10.58
N ALA A 103 -5.85 1.58 -10.42
CA ALA A 103 -5.14 1.79 -9.17
C ALA A 103 -5.04 3.27 -8.77
N MET A 104 -5.04 4.19 -9.72
CA MET A 104 -4.96 5.63 -9.45
C MET A 104 -6.32 6.28 -9.19
N THR A 105 -7.42 5.52 -9.22
CA THR A 105 -8.76 6.02 -8.90
C THR A 105 -8.79 6.46 -7.44
N GLN A 106 -9.29 7.68 -7.19
CA GLN A 106 -9.37 8.28 -5.85
C GLN A 106 -10.81 8.55 -5.42
N GLY A 107 -10.97 8.77 -4.12
CA GLY A 107 -12.22 9.20 -3.50
C GLY A 107 -13.32 8.16 -3.57
N ASP A 108 -14.56 8.62 -3.67
CA ASP A 108 -15.74 7.76 -3.63
C ASP A 108 -15.73 6.71 -4.77
N ALA A 109 -15.23 7.08 -5.95
CA ALA A 109 -15.11 6.17 -7.10
C ALA A 109 -14.16 4.99 -6.84
N ALA A 110 -13.14 5.17 -6.00
CA ALA A 110 -12.16 4.13 -5.68
C ALA A 110 -12.71 3.04 -4.76
N VAL A 111 -13.74 3.38 -3.97
CA VAL A 111 -14.30 2.50 -2.94
C VAL A 111 -15.68 1.97 -3.32
N LYS A 112 -16.42 2.67 -4.18
CA LYS A 112 -17.82 2.40 -4.52
C LYS A 112 -18.11 0.96 -4.93
N ASP A 113 -17.26 0.38 -5.78
CA ASP A 113 -17.43 -0.97 -6.34
C ASP A 113 -16.51 -1.99 -5.69
N PHE A 114 -15.88 -1.64 -4.56
CA PHE A 114 -14.99 -2.53 -3.86
C PHE A 114 -15.74 -3.71 -3.24
N ALA A 115 -15.30 -4.92 -3.58
CA ALA A 115 -15.73 -6.15 -2.96
C ALA A 115 -14.52 -6.84 -2.31
N PRO A 116 -14.49 -7.01 -0.98
CA PRO A 116 -13.38 -7.69 -0.33
C PRO A 116 -13.34 -9.16 -0.75
N SER A 117 -12.14 -9.67 -1.03
CA SER A 117 -11.95 -11.08 -1.38
C SER A 117 -12.00 -12.02 -0.18
N GLY A 118 -11.95 -11.48 1.05
CA GLY A 118 -11.86 -12.25 2.29
C GLY A 118 -10.49 -12.90 2.53
N LYS A 119 -9.52 -12.68 1.63
CA LYS A 119 -8.17 -13.26 1.68
C LYS A 119 -7.16 -12.19 2.09
N GLU A 120 -6.11 -12.64 2.79
CA GLU A 120 -4.90 -11.85 3.00
C GLU A 120 -3.91 -12.16 1.87
N TYR A 121 -3.31 -11.12 1.31
CA TYR A 121 -2.32 -11.23 0.23
C TYR A 121 -0.92 -10.92 0.77
N PRO A 122 0.06 -11.81 0.58
CA PRO A 122 1.46 -11.53 0.89
C PRO A 122 2.01 -10.41 0.00
N LEU A 123 2.45 -9.30 0.59
CA LEU A 123 3.05 -8.15 -0.10
C LEU A 123 4.58 -8.18 -0.05
N ALA A 124 5.13 -8.82 0.99
CA ALA A 124 6.54 -9.13 1.09
C ALA A 124 6.74 -10.50 1.73
N ILE A 125 7.58 -11.32 1.11
CA ILE A 125 7.89 -12.68 1.57
C ILE A 125 9.39 -12.90 1.63
N ARG A 126 9.83 -13.71 2.59
CA ARG A 126 11.19 -14.25 2.65
C ARG A 126 11.16 -15.74 2.35
N LEU A 127 11.93 -16.16 1.37
CA LEU A 127 12.20 -17.54 1.04
C LEU A 127 13.53 -17.93 1.67
N THR A 128 13.60 -19.10 2.31
CA THR A 128 14.85 -19.60 2.92
C THR A 128 15.00 -21.08 2.64
N GLY A 129 16.17 -21.49 2.15
CA GLY A 129 16.45 -22.89 1.82
C GLY A 129 17.55 -23.02 0.77
N ARG A 130 17.63 -24.19 0.15
CA ARG A 130 18.55 -24.43 -0.98
C ARG A 130 17.83 -24.21 -2.30
N PHE A 131 18.29 -23.24 -3.07
CA PHE A 131 17.64 -22.83 -4.32
C PHE A 131 18.22 -23.59 -5.51
N LYS A 132 17.35 -24.04 -6.40
CA LYS A 132 17.74 -24.50 -7.74
C LYS A 132 17.79 -23.32 -8.70
N THR A 133 18.66 -23.38 -9.70
CA THR A 133 18.78 -22.32 -10.71
C THR A 133 17.54 -22.26 -11.62
N ALA A 134 17.07 -21.05 -11.91
CA ALA A 134 16.06 -20.81 -12.95
C ALA A 134 16.64 -20.80 -14.37
N PHE A 135 17.97 -20.84 -14.48
CA PHE A 135 18.74 -20.74 -15.71
C PHE A 135 19.68 -21.94 -15.85
N PRO A 136 19.17 -23.16 -16.12
CA PRO A 136 19.99 -24.36 -16.23
C PRO A 136 21.03 -24.26 -17.35
N GLU A 137 20.73 -23.52 -18.42
CA GLU A 137 21.63 -23.31 -19.57
C GLU A 137 22.78 -22.33 -19.28
N GLY A 138 22.80 -21.69 -18.11
CA GLY A 138 23.84 -20.74 -17.73
C GLY A 138 23.77 -19.42 -18.49
N ARG A 139 24.94 -18.81 -18.73
CA ARG A 139 25.06 -17.48 -19.34
C ARG A 139 24.57 -17.52 -20.79
N PRO A 140 23.72 -16.56 -21.24
CA PRO A 140 23.35 -16.44 -22.65
C PRO A 140 24.58 -16.28 -23.54
N ALA A 141 24.60 -16.96 -24.70
CA ALA A 141 25.62 -16.71 -25.72
C ALA A 141 25.56 -15.24 -26.14
N GLY A 142 26.71 -14.56 -26.15
CA GLY A 142 26.79 -13.17 -26.59
C GLY A 142 26.35 -13.03 -28.05
N PRO A 143 25.96 -11.83 -28.50
CA PRO A 143 25.57 -11.61 -29.89
C PRO A 143 26.73 -12.02 -30.80
N GLU A 144 26.51 -13.01 -31.67
CA GLU A 144 27.40 -13.29 -32.80
C GLU A 144 27.54 -12.01 -33.60
N LYS A 145 28.79 -11.57 -33.81
CA LYS A 145 29.07 -10.49 -34.76
C LYS A 145 28.54 -10.93 -36.11
N ALA A 146 27.43 -10.32 -36.54
CA ALA A 146 26.96 -10.45 -37.91
C ALA A 146 28.14 -10.15 -38.84
N SER A 147 28.52 -11.17 -39.60
CA SER A 147 29.58 -11.10 -40.60
C SER A 147 29.23 -10.00 -41.60
N ASP A 148 30.07 -8.97 -41.62
CA ASP A 148 30.15 -7.95 -42.64
C ASP A 148 30.34 -8.62 -44.02
N LYS A 149 29.25 -8.73 -44.78
CA LYS A 149 29.31 -8.85 -46.23
C LYS A 149 28.92 -7.50 -46.79
N GLY A 150 29.97 -6.81 -47.25
CA GLY A 150 29.90 -5.44 -47.70
C GLY A 150 29.03 -5.21 -48.92
N ASP A 151 28.67 -3.94 -49.07
CA ASP A 151 28.55 -3.31 -50.37
C ASP A 151 29.19 -1.92 -50.29
N ARG A 152 30.21 -1.75 -51.14
CA ARG A 152 30.88 -0.47 -51.38
C ARG A 152 30.00 0.38 -52.29
N LYS A 153 29.75 1.63 -51.90
CA LYS A 153 29.82 2.76 -52.83
C LYS A 153 30.02 4.07 -52.07
N GLY A 154 31.08 4.79 -52.45
CA GLY A 154 31.51 6.02 -51.81
C GLY A 154 30.71 7.24 -52.25
N ASP A 155 30.90 8.35 -51.54
CA ASP A 155 31.63 9.48 -52.10
C ASP A 155 32.08 10.46 -50.99
N LYS A 156 33.01 11.32 -51.39
CA LYS A 156 33.99 12.04 -50.56
C LYS A 156 33.48 13.30 -49.84
N GLN A 157 34.25 13.65 -48.81
CA GLN A 157 34.86 14.97 -48.52
C GLN A 157 34.19 15.89 -47.48
N GLY A 158 34.98 16.31 -46.47
CA GLY A 158 34.74 17.59 -45.79
C GLY A 158 35.16 17.73 -44.32
N ASP A 159 36.46 17.91 -44.08
CA ASP A 159 37.13 18.71 -43.02
C ASP A 159 36.79 18.63 -41.51
N LYS A 160 37.85 18.25 -40.76
CA LYS A 160 38.41 18.85 -39.52
C LYS A 160 37.48 19.23 -38.34
N LYS A 161 37.71 18.55 -37.19
CA LYS A 161 38.34 19.17 -36.00
C LYS A 161 38.69 18.17 -34.88
N GLY A 162 39.96 18.22 -34.49
CA GLY A 162 40.52 18.14 -33.13
C GLY A 162 39.83 17.35 -32.01
N ALA A 163 40.47 16.21 -31.70
CA ALA A 163 40.94 15.80 -30.37
C ALA A 163 39.94 15.74 -29.20
N GLU A 164 39.58 14.50 -28.83
CA GLU A 164 39.63 14.09 -27.43
C GLU A 164 40.10 12.64 -27.29
N LYS A 165 40.93 12.41 -26.27
CA LYS A 165 41.82 11.26 -26.04
C LYS A 165 41.07 9.92 -26.01
N ALA A 166 41.39 9.06 -26.97
CA ALA A 166 41.27 7.62 -26.80
C ALA A 166 42.45 7.13 -25.96
N ALA A 167 42.17 6.75 -24.71
CA ALA A 167 43.01 5.84 -23.93
C ALA A 167 42.42 4.42 -24.03
N PRO A 168 43.28 3.40 -23.98
CA PRO A 168 43.17 2.24 -24.86
C PRO A 168 42.23 1.16 -24.34
N ALA A 169 41.79 0.32 -25.27
CA ALA A 169 41.20 -0.98 -25.04
C ALA A 169 42.10 -1.81 -24.09
N ALA A 170 41.78 -1.76 -22.80
CA ALA A 170 42.34 -2.65 -21.80
C ALA A 170 41.46 -3.90 -21.74
N ALA A 171 41.99 -4.96 -22.33
CA ALA A 171 41.79 -6.34 -21.92
C ALA A 171 40.34 -6.76 -21.62
N ALA A 172 39.71 -7.37 -22.63
CA ALA A 172 38.88 -8.54 -22.40
C ALA A 172 39.75 -9.63 -21.75
N ALA A 173 40.04 -9.46 -20.45
CA ALA A 173 40.51 -10.52 -19.61
C ALA A 173 39.41 -11.57 -19.63
N ALA A 174 39.77 -12.77 -20.11
CA ALA A 174 38.98 -13.98 -19.97
C ALA A 174 38.46 -14.03 -18.52
N SER A 175 37.19 -13.69 -18.35
CA SER A 175 36.53 -13.89 -17.07
C SER A 175 36.49 -15.42 -16.88
N PRO A 176 36.93 -15.93 -15.72
CA PRO A 176 36.99 -17.38 -15.50
C PRO A 176 35.60 -17.92 -15.80
N ALA A 177 35.51 -19.06 -16.50
CA ALA A 177 34.27 -19.77 -16.74
C ALA A 177 33.48 -19.81 -15.43
N HIS A 178 32.53 -18.90 -15.28
CA HIS A 178 31.94 -18.62 -13.98
C HIS A 178 31.19 -19.87 -13.58
N LEU A 179 31.51 -20.43 -12.41
CA LEU A 179 30.85 -21.60 -11.82
C LEU A 179 29.33 -21.42 -11.87
N HIS A 180 28.70 -21.94 -12.91
CA HIS A 180 27.26 -22.06 -12.97
C HIS A 180 26.87 -23.10 -11.93
N LEU A 181 26.08 -22.66 -10.95
CA LEU A 181 25.56 -23.54 -9.92
C LEU A 181 24.14 -23.95 -10.32
N SER A 182 23.94 -25.24 -10.53
CA SER A 182 22.63 -25.84 -10.75
C SER A 182 21.77 -25.81 -9.47
N ALA A 183 22.41 -25.77 -8.30
CA ALA A 183 21.78 -25.53 -7.00
C ALA A 183 22.74 -24.80 -6.04
N SER A 184 22.20 -24.09 -5.05
CA SER A 184 23.01 -23.48 -4.00
C SER A 184 23.71 -24.55 -3.15
N LYS A 185 24.98 -24.30 -2.82
CA LYS A 185 25.78 -25.20 -1.97
C LYS A 185 25.27 -25.17 -0.52
N ASP A 186 24.95 -23.97 -0.05
CA ASP A 186 24.46 -23.70 1.30
C ASP A 186 22.99 -23.24 1.29
N GLU A 187 22.40 -23.19 2.48
CA GLU A 187 21.10 -22.55 2.67
C GLU A 187 21.24 -21.03 2.51
N ASN A 188 20.36 -20.44 1.70
CA ASN A 188 20.32 -19.01 1.43
C ASN A 188 18.96 -18.44 1.78
N ALA A 189 18.86 -17.12 1.79
CA ALA A 189 17.60 -16.40 1.91
C ALA A 189 17.43 -15.39 0.77
N VAL A 190 16.20 -15.26 0.29
CA VAL A 190 15.78 -14.26 -0.70
C VAL A 190 14.55 -13.54 -0.16
N VAL A 191 14.55 -12.21 -0.19
CA VAL A 191 13.38 -11.40 0.17
C VAL A 191 12.78 -10.82 -1.10
N LEU A 192 11.49 -11.03 -1.28
CA LEU A 192 10.70 -10.51 -2.39
C LEU A 192 9.72 -9.47 -1.83
N VAL A 193 9.68 -8.29 -2.44
CA VAL A 193 8.78 -7.19 -2.09
C VAL A 193 7.98 -6.81 -3.34
N GLY A 194 6.67 -6.65 -3.20
CA GLY A 194 5.75 -6.53 -4.34
C GLY A 194 5.84 -5.21 -5.09
N ASP A 195 6.56 -4.22 -4.57
CA ASP A 195 6.88 -2.97 -5.27
C ASP A 195 8.14 -2.33 -4.64
N THR A 196 8.87 -1.51 -5.39
CA THR A 196 10.01 -0.72 -4.93
C THR A 196 9.66 0.72 -4.59
N ASP A 197 8.49 1.23 -5.00
CA ASP A 197 8.08 2.62 -4.83
C ASP A 197 7.92 3.05 -3.37
N PHE A 198 7.85 2.09 -2.43
CA PHE A 198 7.91 2.40 -1.00
C PHE A 198 9.25 3.06 -0.59
N LEU A 199 10.31 2.89 -1.39
CA LEU A 199 11.62 3.54 -1.16
C LEU A 199 11.74 4.92 -1.81
N ASN A 200 10.79 5.29 -2.67
CA ASN A 200 10.80 6.60 -3.31
C ASN A 200 10.67 7.70 -2.24
N ASP A 201 11.36 8.83 -2.44
CA ASP A 201 11.35 9.97 -1.53
C ASP A 201 9.92 10.39 -1.16
N ALA A 202 9.01 10.39 -2.15
CA ALA A 202 7.60 10.73 -1.96
C ALA A 202 6.83 9.80 -1.01
N ALA A 203 7.27 8.54 -0.88
CA ALA A 203 6.67 7.57 0.01
C ALA A 203 7.41 7.47 1.35
N ALA A 204 8.74 7.67 1.38
CA ALA A 204 9.58 7.36 2.53
C ALA A 204 9.91 8.57 3.43
N VAL A 205 10.05 9.78 2.87
CA VAL A 205 10.64 10.92 3.58
C VAL A 205 9.91 12.25 3.34
N SER A 206 10.06 13.16 4.29
CA SER A 206 9.70 14.56 4.16
C SER A 206 10.97 15.35 3.88
N ILE A 207 10.95 16.13 2.81
CA ILE A 207 12.06 17.02 2.47
C ILE A 207 11.61 18.44 2.81
N GLN A 208 12.37 19.14 3.66
CA GLN A 208 12.14 20.53 4.02
C GLN A 208 13.37 21.36 3.63
N GLU A 209 13.15 22.47 2.94
CA GLU A 209 14.21 23.44 2.66
C GLU A 209 14.19 24.53 3.74
N VAL A 210 15.26 24.58 4.53
CA VAL A 210 15.42 25.56 5.62
C VAL A 210 16.74 26.27 5.39
N PHE A 211 16.71 27.60 5.19
CA PHE A 211 17.89 28.42 4.90
C PHE A 211 18.76 27.90 3.74
N GLY A 212 18.13 27.36 2.68
CA GLY A 212 18.85 26.80 1.53
C GLY A 212 19.49 25.42 1.78
N GLN A 213 19.27 24.83 2.96
CA GLN A 213 19.67 23.46 3.28
C GLN A 213 18.48 22.51 3.18
N ARG A 214 18.69 21.37 2.50
CA ARG A 214 17.70 20.30 2.35
C ARG A 214 17.77 19.38 3.57
N ILE A 215 16.78 19.45 4.45
CA ILE A 215 16.63 18.55 5.60
C ILE A 215 15.69 17.40 5.20
N VAL A 216 16.16 16.17 5.37
CA VAL A 216 15.39 14.95 5.05
C VAL A 216 15.00 14.26 6.37
N VAL A 217 13.69 14.11 6.60
CA VAL A 217 13.14 13.48 7.80
C VAL A 217 12.31 12.25 7.39
N PRO A 218 12.62 11.04 7.87
CA PRO A 218 11.79 9.86 7.62
C PRO A 218 10.36 10.07 8.13
N GLN A 219 9.36 9.78 7.30
CA GLN A 219 7.94 9.92 7.71
C GLN A 219 7.35 8.62 8.27
N ASN A 220 7.95 7.49 7.95
CA ASN A 220 7.45 6.16 8.28
C ASN A 220 8.60 5.15 8.37
N GLY A 221 8.28 3.86 8.49
CA GLY A 221 9.24 2.77 8.64
C GLY A 221 9.90 2.28 7.35
N ASN A 222 9.64 2.88 6.18
CA ASN A 222 10.09 2.33 4.89
C ASN A 222 11.62 2.21 4.81
N LEU A 223 12.36 3.25 5.19
CA LEU A 223 13.83 3.22 5.21
C LEU A 223 14.36 2.25 6.26
N ALA A 224 13.74 2.22 7.45
CA ALA A 224 14.12 1.30 8.51
C ALA A 224 13.90 -0.17 8.11
N PHE A 225 12.81 -0.46 7.39
CA PHE A 225 12.55 -1.80 6.85
C PHE A 225 13.63 -2.20 5.84
N ALA A 226 13.93 -1.34 4.87
CA ALA A 226 14.95 -1.65 3.88
C ALA A 226 16.35 -1.79 4.49
N GLN A 227 16.71 -0.94 5.44
CA GLN A 227 17.95 -1.09 6.20
C GLN A 227 17.96 -2.42 6.96
N ALA A 228 16.87 -2.79 7.64
CA ALA A 228 16.79 -4.07 8.35
C ALA A 228 16.89 -5.28 7.41
N LEU A 229 16.34 -5.19 6.19
CA LEU A 229 16.51 -6.22 5.16
C LEU A 229 17.98 -6.31 4.71
N VAL A 230 18.64 -5.18 4.46
CA VAL A 230 20.06 -5.15 4.06
C VAL A 230 20.93 -5.72 5.17
N GLU A 231 20.73 -5.30 6.41
CA GLU A 231 21.46 -5.83 7.57
C GLU A 231 21.22 -7.32 7.75
N GLN A 232 20.00 -7.80 7.50
CA GLN A 232 19.68 -9.22 7.60
C GLN A 232 20.38 -10.01 6.50
N VAL A 233 20.34 -9.55 5.25
CA VAL A 233 20.93 -10.26 4.10
C VAL A 233 22.46 -10.16 4.07
N ALA A 234 23.03 -9.06 4.58
CA ALA A 234 24.48 -8.89 4.71
C ALA A 234 25.06 -9.63 5.92
N GLY A 235 24.22 -10.06 6.87
CA GLY A 235 24.63 -10.84 8.03
C GLY A 235 24.93 -12.32 7.71
N ASP A 236 25.50 -13.03 8.68
CA ASP A 236 25.75 -14.48 8.56
C ASP A 236 24.41 -15.24 8.45
N PRO A 237 24.19 -16.05 7.40
CA PRO A 237 22.99 -16.87 7.22
C PRO A 237 22.61 -17.72 8.44
N ASN A 238 23.59 -18.17 9.23
CA ASN A 238 23.35 -18.94 10.45
C ASN A 238 22.81 -18.09 11.60
N LEU A 239 23.22 -16.82 11.69
CA LEU A 239 22.77 -15.88 12.71
C LEU A 239 21.40 -15.26 12.39
N ILE A 240 21.02 -15.23 11.11
CA ILE A 240 19.68 -14.82 10.67
C ILE A 240 18.59 -15.67 11.34
N ARG A 241 18.85 -16.97 11.55
CA ARG A 241 17.90 -17.91 12.16
C ARG A 241 17.71 -17.75 13.67
N LEU A 242 18.70 -17.21 14.38
CA LEU A 242 18.71 -17.10 15.85
C LEU A 242 18.09 -15.80 16.37
N ARG A 243 17.80 -14.82 15.51
CA ARG A 243 17.35 -13.48 15.93
C ARG A 243 15.86 -13.39 16.30
N THR A 244 15.07 -14.47 16.14
CA THR A 244 13.60 -14.50 16.30
C THR A 244 13.12 -14.68 17.75
N ARG A 245 13.42 -13.72 18.62
CA ARG A 245 12.57 -13.45 19.78
C ARG A 245 12.22 -11.97 19.81
N ALA A 246 11.30 -11.58 18.94
CA ALA A 246 10.69 -10.27 19.01
C ALA A 246 9.64 -10.25 20.13
N THR A 247 9.78 -9.30 21.04
CA THR A 247 8.80 -9.01 22.09
C THR A 247 7.48 -8.58 21.43
N ALA A 248 6.40 -9.28 21.72
CA ALA A 248 5.10 -9.06 21.10
C ALA A 248 4.60 -7.63 21.35
N SER A 249 4.47 -6.83 20.29
CA SER A 249 3.74 -5.57 20.29
C SER A 249 2.25 -5.87 20.08
N ARG A 250 1.37 -5.38 20.98
CA ARG A 250 -0.09 -5.51 20.87
C ARG A 250 -0.72 -4.16 20.52
N PRO A 251 -0.78 -3.78 19.23
CA PRO A 251 -1.42 -2.54 18.82
C PRO A 251 -2.95 -2.61 18.90
N PHE A 252 -3.60 -1.46 19.03
CA PHE A 252 -5.07 -1.35 19.06
C PHE A 252 -5.68 -1.59 17.67
N THR A 253 -6.08 -2.83 17.36
CA THR A 253 -6.64 -3.21 16.05
C THR A 253 -8.16 -3.07 15.96
N VAL A 254 -8.87 -3.03 17.09
CA VAL A 254 -10.34 -3.08 17.17
C VAL A 254 -11.00 -1.93 16.40
N ILE A 255 -10.48 -0.70 16.55
CA ILE A 255 -11.04 0.48 15.87
C ILE A 255 -10.95 0.33 14.35
N ARG A 256 -9.79 -0.08 13.84
CA ARG A 256 -9.58 -0.29 12.39
C ARG A 256 -10.49 -1.37 11.82
N GLU A 257 -10.75 -2.42 12.59
CA GLU A 257 -11.66 -3.50 12.19
C GLU A 257 -13.14 -3.08 12.23
N MET A 258 -13.51 -2.15 13.11
CA MET A 258 -14.84 -1.56 13.10
C MET A 258 -15.01 -0.62 11.91
N GLU A 259 -14.03 0.23 11.62
CA GLU A 259 -14.08 1.14 10.46
C GLU A 259 -14.19 0.37 9.14
N ALA A 260 -13.39 -0.68 8.95
CA ALA A 260 -13.48 -1.52 7.75
C ALA A 260 -14.86 -2.20 7.63
N ARG A 261 -15.39 -2.77 8.72
CA ARG A 261 -16.73 -3.39 8.73
C ARG A 261 -17.84 -2.37 8.48
N ALA A 262 -17.73 -1.17 9.06
CA ALA A 262 -18.67 -0.08 8.86
C ALA A 262 -18.68 0.35 7.38
N GLN A 263 -17.51 0.53 6.77
CA GLN A 263 -17.40 0.81 5.34
C GLN A 263 -18.21 -0.19 4.51
N GLN A 264 -18.01 -1.49 4.69
CA GLN A 264 -18.75 -2.51 3.91
C GLN A 264 -20.27 -2.44 4.05
N ARG A 265 -20.78 -2.22 5.27
CA ARG A 265 -22.24 -2.13 5.50
C ARG A 265 -22.86 -0.96 4.75
N TYR A 266 -22.13 0.14 4.63
CA TYR A 266 -22.63 1.37 4.03
C TYR A 266 -22.25 1.53 2.56
N LEU A 267 -21.30 0.75 2.01
CA LEU A 267 -20.94 0.77 0.59
C LEU A 267 -22.16 0.59 -0.32
N GLY A 268 -23.02 -0.40 -0.03
CA GLY A 268 -24.24 -0.64 -0.81
C GLY A 268 -25.22 0.54 -0.78
N LYS A 269 -25.43 1.12 0.42
CA LYS A 269 -26.34 2.26 0.62
C LYS A 269 -25.80 3.54 -0.03
N ILE A 270 -24.49 3.78 0.05
CA ILE A 270 -23.83 4.89 -0.65
C ILE A 270 -24.00 4.74 -2.16
N LYS A 271 -23.78 3.53 -2.70
CA LYS A 271 -23.94 3.24 -4.13
C LYS A 271 -25.37 3.48 -4.61
N GLU A 272 -26.36 3.06 -3.83
CA GLU A 272 -27.79 3.29 -4.11
C GLU A 272 -28.16 4.77 -4.11
N LEU A 273 -27.71 5.53 -3.10
CA LEU A 273 -27.97 6.96 -2.98
C LEU A 273 -27.26 7.77 -4.07
N GLU A 274 -26.01 7.44 -4.39
CA GLU A 274 -25.30 8.06 -5.51
C GLU A 274 -25.95 7.76 -6.86
N GLY A 275 -26.40 6.52 -7.08
CA GLY A 275 -27.14 6.13 -8.28
C GLY A 275 -28.43 6.94 -8.43
N SER A 276 -29.17 7.09 -7.33
CA SER A 276 -30.42 7.87 -7.29
C SER A 276 -30.18 9.35 -7.53
N LEU A 277 -29.08 9.90 -6.99
CA LEU A 277 -28.65 11.28 -7.22
C LEU A 277 -28.27 11.51 -8.69
N ALA A 278 -27.52 10.60 -9.29
CA ALA A 278 -27.14 10.67 -10.70
C ALA A 278 -28.37 10.64 -11.61
N GLN A 279 -29.32 9.73 -11.37
CA GLN A 279 -30.58 9.66 -12.12
C GLN A 279 -31.43 10.92 -11.95
N ALA A 280 -31.48 11.49 -10.75
CA ALA A 280 -32.19 12.74 -10.50
C ALA A 280 -31.55 13.93 -11.25
N GLN A 281 -30.21 13.99 -11.28
CA GLN A 281 -29.47 15.02 -12.01
C GLN A 281 -29.64 14.88 -13.52
N GLU A 282 -29.65 13.66 -14.05
CA GLU A 282 -29.87 13.40 -15.47
C GLU A 282 -31.28 13.85 -15.92
N LYS A 283 -32.31 13.51 -15.14
CA LYS A 283 -33.69 13.97 -15.39
C LYS A 283 -33.81 15.49 -15.34
N LEU A 284 -33.15 16.14 -14.37
CA LEU A 284 -33.08 17.60 -14.29
C LEU A 284 -32.39 18.22 -15.51
N GLY A 285 -31.29 17.62 -15.98
CA GLY A 285 -30.58 18.05 -17.18
C GLY A 285 -31.40 17.88 -18.45
N ALA A 286 -32.13 16.78 -18.59
CA ALA A 286 -33.03 16.52 -19.72
C ALA A 286 -34.19 17.54 -19.80
N LEU A 287 -34.83 17.82 -18.66
CA LEU A 287 -35.88 18.84 -18.55
C LEU A 287 -35.36 20.26 -18.81
N GLN A 288 -34.11 20.55 -18.46
CA GLN A 288 -33.47 21.82 -18.79
C GLN A 288 -33.12 21.95 -20.28
N LYS A 289 -32.72 20.86 -20.94
CA LYS A 289 -32.39 20.84 -22.38
C LYS A 289 -33.60 20.87 -23.30
N GLN A 290 -34.77 20.42 -22.83
CA GLN A 290 -36.05 20.56 -23.55
C GLN A 290 -36.59 22.01 -23.59
N LYS A 291 -35.88 22.99 -23.03
CA LYS A 291 -36.20 24.41 -23.19
C LYS A 291 -35.85 24.89 -24.60
N THR A 292 -36.86 25.19 -25.41
CA THR A 292 -36.70 25.78 -26.74
C THR A 292 -36.07 27.19 -26.64
N PRO A 293 -35.07 27.56 -27.47
CA PRO A 293 -34.51 28.91 -27.49
C PRO A 293 -35.59 29.89 -27.99
N GLY A 294 -36.13 30.71 -27.09
CA GLY A 294 -37.19 31.70 -27.42
C GLY A 294 -38.37 31.75 -26.43
N GLN A 295 -38.57 30.71 -25.63
CA GLN A 295 -39.56 30.67 -24.53
C GLN A 295 -38.90 30.72 -23.14
N ALA A 296 -37.87 31.57 -23.00
CA ALA A 296 -37.06 31.65 -21.78
C ALA A 296 -37.85 32.08 -20.51
N ALA A 297 -39.08 32.59 -20.64
CA ALA A 297 -39.79 33.26 -19.57
C ALA A 297 -40.95 32.48 -18.92
N ILE A 298 -41.44 31.36 -19.48
CA ILE A 298 -42.55 30.62 -18.87
C ILE A 298 -42.28 29.12 -18.95
N LEU A 299 -41.54 28.60 -17.97
CA LEU A 299 -41.73 27.20 -17.57
C LEU A 299 -43.23 27.06 -17.22
N SER A 300 -43.93 26.07 -17.77
CA SER A 300 -45.31 25.82 -17.33
C SER A 300 -45.34 25.62 -15.80
N ALA A 301 -46.39 26.07 -15.11
CA ALA A 301 -46.49 25.91 -13.66
C ALA A 301 -46.30 24.44 -13.22
N ALA A 302 -46.72 23.50 -14.05
CA ALA A 302 -46.48 22.07 -13.88
C ALA A 302 -44.98 21.68 -13.96
N GLN A 303 -44.24 22.20 -14.94
CA GLN A 303 -42.79 21.96 -15.05
C GLN A 303 -41.98 22.64 -13.95
N GLN A 304 -42.41 23.81 -13.45
CA GLN A 304 -41.77 24.46 -12.29
C GLN A 304 -41.94 23.61 -11.03
N ALA A 305 -43.16 23.15 -10.74
CA ALA A 305 -43.45 22.28 -9.60
C ALA A 305 -42.69 20.95 -9.67
N GLU A 306 -42.61 20.34 -10.85
CA GLU A 306 -41.86 19.11 -11.06
C GLU A 306 -40.35 19.32 -10.82
N LEU A 307 -39.78 20.43 -11.33
CA LEU A 307 -38.37 20.76 -11.17
C LEU A 307 -38.00 21.09 -9.71
N GLU A 308 -38.89 21.74 -8.97
CA GLU A 308 -38.76 21.93 -7.51
C GLU A 308 -38.82 20.61 -6.76
N SER A 309 -39.72 19.70 -7.15
CA SER A 309 -39.80 18.37 -6.53
C SER A 309 -38.50 17.56 -6.72
N PHE A 310 -37.88 17.64 -7.90
CA PHE A 310 -36.61 16.98 -8.18
C PHE A 310 -35.44 17.64 -7.44
N ARG A 311 -35.41 18.97 -7.34
CA ARG A 311 -34.44 19.70 -6.51
C ARG A 311 -34.56 19.31 -5.03
N GLY A 312 -35.79 19.20 -4.52
CA GLY A 312 -36.09 18.73 -3.17
C GLY A 312 -35.55 17.31 -2.95
N LYS A 313 -35.89 16.37 -3.84
CA LYS A 313 -35.38 14.98 -3.78
C LYS A 313 -33.85 14.91 -3.80
N ALA A 314 -33.19 15.68 -4.67
CA ALA A 314 -31.73 15.73 -4.72
C ALA A 314 -31.12 16.31 -3.43
N ALA A 315 -31.77 17.29 -2.80
CA ALA A 315 -31.33 17.83 -1.51
C ALA A 315 -31.49 16.79 -0.38
N THR A 316 -32.60 16.06 -0.34
CA THR A 316 -32.83 14.97 0.63
C THR A 316 -31.78 13.87 0.48
N ILE A 317 -31.52 13.40 -0.75
CA ILE A 317 -30.50 12.38 -1.02
C ILE A 317 -29.11 12.84 -0.58
N ARG A 318 -28.74 14.11 -0.83
CA ARG A 318 -27.45 14.66 -0.36
C ARG A 318 -27.35 14.69 1.17
N ARG A 319 -28.45 15.00 1.85
CA ARG A 319 -28.52 14.99 3.31
C ARG A 319 -28.36 13.58 3.85
N GLU A 320 -29.08 12.62 3.28
CA GLU A 320 -28.97 11.19 3.63
C GLU A 320 -27.55 10.67 3.42
N LEU A 321 -26.91 11.03 2.31
CA LEU A 321 -25.52 10.66 2.02
C LEU A 321 -24.55 11.22 3.10
N LYS A 322 -24.78 12.46 3.55
CA LYS A 322 -23.99 13.08 4.63
C LYS A 322 -24.25 12.41 5.99
N GLU A 323 -25.50 12.06 6.29
CA GLU A 323 -25.88 11.34 7.51
C GLU A 323 -25.27 9.94 7.54
N VAL A 324 -25.35 9.18 6.44
CA VAL A 324 -24.71 7.86 6.29
C VAL A 324 -23.19 7.94 6.49
N ARG A 325 -22.52 8.93 5.90
CA ARG A 325 -21.07 9.13 6.09
C ARG A 325 -20.70 9.48 7.53
N ARG A 326 -21.59 10.18 8.25
CA ARG A 326 -21.39 10.52 9.67
C ARG A 326 -21.57 9.28 10.54
N GLU A 327 -22.60 8.49 10.29
CA GLU A 327 -22.90 7.26 11.03
C GLU A 327 -21.75 6.24 10.92
N LEU A 328 -21.08 6.20 9.77
CA LEU A 328 -19.89 5.38 9.51
C LEU A 328 -18.73 5.63 10.49
N ARG A 329 -18.66 6.81 11.11
CA ARG A 329 -17.65 7.17 12.12
C ARG A 329 -18.19 7.19 13.56
N ALA A 330 -19.50 7.16 13.75
CA ALA A 330 -20.10 7.33 15.07
C ALA A 330 -19.72 6.21 16.05
N ASP A 331 -19.69 4.96 15.57
CA ASP A 331 -19.34 3.79 16.39
C ASP A 331 -17.85 3.80 16.82
N SER A 332 -16.94 4.20 15.91
CA SER A 332 -15.51 4.30 16.23
C SER A 332 -15.23 5.47 17.17
N GLU A 333 -15.85 6.63 16.94
CA GLU A 333 -15.75 7.80 17.80
C GLU A 333 -16.30 7.53 19.21
N ALA A 334 -17.42 6.79 19.33
CA ALA A 334 -17.99 6.42 20.62
C ALA A 334 -17.06 5.48 21.41
N LEU A 335 -16.49 4.45 20.78
CA LEU A 335 -15.55 3.56 21.45
C LEU A 335 -14.28 4.30 21.89
N GLU A 336 -13.73 5.17 21.02
CA GLU A 336 -12.57 5.99 21.34
C GLU A 336 -12.86 6.90 22.55
N PHE A 337 -14.02 7.55 22.56
CA PHE A 337 -14.46 8.41 23.66
C PHE A 337 -14.58 7.64 24.98
N TRP A 338 -15.30 6.52 25.00
CA TRP A 338 -15.47 5.71 26.22
C TRP A 338 -14.15 5.13 26.73
N THR A 339 -13.26 4.73 25.82
CA THR A 339 -11.92 4.25 26.20
C THR A 339 -11.10 5.37 26.85
N LYS A 340 -11.15 6.60 26.31
CA LYS A 340 -10.52 7.78 26.92
C LYS A 340 -11.12 8.09 28.29
N VAL A 341 -12.45 8.11 28.41
CA VAL A 341 -13.16 8.37 29.68
C VAL A 341 -12.77 7.35 30.74
N ALA A 342 -12.79 6.06 30.41
CA ALA A 342 -12.43 5.00 31.35
C ALA A 342 -10.98 5.16 31.83
N ASN A 343 -10.03 5.42 30.92
CA ASN A 343 -8.62 5.57 31.28
C ASN A 343 -8.34 6.83 32.11
N ILE A 344 -8.99 7.95 31.79
CA ILE A 344 -8.82 9.23 32.52
C ILE A 344 -9.49 9.15 33.89
N ALA A 345 -10.69 8.55 33.99
CA ALA A 345 -11.43 8.48 35.24
C ALA A 345 -10.88 7.43 36.22
N ALA A 346 -10.18 6.40 35.74
CA ALA A 346 -9.68 5.31 36.58
C ALA A 346 -8.75 5.79 37.71
N MET A 347 -7.78 6.67 37.42
CA MET A 347 -6.80 7.11 38.42
C MET A 347 -7.41 7.95 39.55
N PRO A 348 -8.23 8.99 39.29
CA PRO A 348 -8.92 9.71 40.34
C PRO A 348 -9.82 8.81 41.19
N ILE A 349 -10.53 7.86 40.59
CA ILE A 349 -11.39 6.91 41.32
C ILE A 349 -10.55 6.03 42.26
N LEU A 350 -9.40 5.54 41.79
CA LEU A 350 -8.49 4.75 42.63
C LEU A 350 -7.96 5.56 43.82
N ILE A 351 -7.63 6.84 43.63
CA ILE A 351 -7.16 7.71 44.70
C ILE A 351 -8.27 7.95 45.74
N VAL A 352 -9.50 8.22 45.29
CA VAL A 352 -10.66 8.39 46.18
C VAL A 352 -10.92 7.12 46.99
N LEU A 353 -10.89 5.95 46.35
CA LEU A 353 -11.05 4.66 47.03
C LEU A 353 -9.94 4.40 48.05
N ALA A 354 -8.67 4.63 47.69
CA ALA A 354 -7.55 4.49 48.61
C ALA A 354 -7.67 5.45 49.82
N GLY A 355 -8.09 6.70 49.58
CA GLY A 355 -8.36 7.69 50.62
C GLY A 355 -9.48 7.25 51.58
N LEU A 356 -10.58 6.71 51.05
CA LEU A 356 -11.67 6.16 51.86
C LEU A 356 -11.20 4.99 52.73
N VAL A 357 -10.46 4.04 52.17
CA VAL A 357 -9.91 2.89 52.92
C VAL A 357 -8.97 3.34 54.04
N LEU A 358 -8.08 4.29 53.77
CA LEU A 358 -7.19 4.86 54.79
C LEU A 358 -7.97 5.62 55.87
N GLY A 359 -9.02 6.35 55.49
CA GLY A 359 -9.91 7.03 56.43
C GLY A 359 -10.65 6.09 57.38
N PHE A 360 -11.21 5.00 56.84
CA PHE A 360 -11.92 3.99 57.65
C PHE A 360 -10.98 3.20 58.57
N THR A 361 -9.79 2.83 58.10
CA THR A 361 -8.80 2.10 58.91
C THR A 361 -8.22 2.96 60.02
N ARG A 362 -8.00 4.26 59.79
CA ARG A 362 -7.58 5.20 60.84
C ARG A 362 -8.67 5.46 61.86
N ARG A 363 -9.93 5.63 61.46
CA ARG A 363 -11.05 5.79 62.40
C ARG A 363 -11.22 4.59 63.32
N ARG A 364 -11.00 3.36 62.83
CA ARG A 364 -11.06 2.16 63.67
C ARG A 364 -9.92 2.07 64.70
N LYS A 365 -8.74 2.63 64.42
CA LYS A 365 -7.60 2.63 65.36
C LYS A 365 -7.71 3.66 66.47
N VAL A 366 -8.48 4.73 66.28
CA VAL A 366 -8.65 5.81 67.27
C VAL A 366 -9.78 5.52 68.28
N VAL A 367 -10.58 4.47 68.06
CA VAL A 367 -11.75 4.11 68.90
C VAL A 367 -11.46 2.95 69.87
N THR A 368 -10.19 2.55 70.01
CA THR A 368 -9.77 1.61 71.08
C THR A 368 -9.14 2.42 72.22
N PRO A 369 -9.81 2.55 73.39
CA PRO A 369 -9.25 3.20 74.58
C PRO A 369 -8.10 2.41 75.20
#